data_AF-A0A9W8MXB0-F1
#
_entry.id   AF-A0A9W8MXB0-F1
#
_cell.length_a   1.000
_cell.length_b   1.000
_cell.length_c   1.000
_cell.angle_alpha   90.00
_cell.angle_beta   90.00
_cell.angle_gamma   90.00
#
_symmetry.space_group_name_H-M   'P 1'
#
loop_
_entity.id
_entity.type
_entity.pdbx_description
1 polymer ?
#
loop_
_entity_poly.entity_id
_entity_poly.type
_entity_poly.pdbx_seq_one_letter_code
_entity_poly.pdbx_strand_id
1 'polypeptide(L)'
;MQRLAVLTTALGQTPPDPDLIYEAMKDRVHQPYRKTLIPGLPEVTSSITPATHPGLLGICLSGAGPTILALATGGYEAIAEDARKIFEGFDISIDWKVLEVVAGSTVADVIE
;
A
#
# COMPACT_ATOMS: atom_id res chain seq x y z
N MET A 1 -2.70 13.22 1.94
CA MET A 1 -2.95 13.57 0.53
C MET A 1 -1.97 12.77 -0.32
N GLN A 2 -2.38 11.55 -0.70
CA GLN A 2 -1.74 10.79 -1.76
C GLN A 2 -1.75 11.61 -3.06
N ARG A 3 -0.71 11.49 -3.88
CA ARG A 3 -0.59 12.21 -5.16
C ARG A 3 -1.49 11.57 -6.21
N LEU A 4 -2.81 11.67 -6.04
CA LEU A 4 -3.81 10.93 -6.81
C LEU A 4 -3.63 11.04 -8.34
N ALA A 5 -3.33 12.24 -8.85
CA ALA A 5 -3.07 12.46 -10.28
C ALA A 5 -1.82 11.74 -10.79
N VAL A 6 -0.77 11.67 -9.97
CA VAL A 6 0.47 10.95 -10.30
C VAL A 6 0.23 9.44 -10.21
N LEU A 7 -0.48 8.98 -9.17
CA LEU A 7 -0.77 7.57 -8.96
C LEU A 7 -1.62 6.99 -10.09
N THR A 8 -2.69 7.67 -10.49
CA THR A 8 -3.54 7.24 -11.62
C THR A 8 -2.78 7.15 -12.92
N THR A 9 -1.90 8.11 -13.19
CA THR A 9 -1.02 8.09 -14.38
C THR A 9 -0.03 6.93 -14.30
N ALA A 10 0.63 6.74 -13.15
CA ALA A 10 1.62 5.69 -12.95
C ALA A 10 1.03 4.28 -13.07
N LEU A 11 -0.19 4.07 -12.57
CA LEU A 11 -0.92 2.80 -12.71
C LEU A 11 -1.37 2.51 -14.15
N GLY A 12 -1.50 3.54 -14.99
CA GLY A 12 -1.86 3.39 -16.41
C GLY A 12 -0.68 3.03 -17.32
N GLN A 13 0.56 3.03 -16.81
CA GLN A 13 1.75 2.71 -17.60
C GLN A 13 1.99 1.19 -17.67
N THR A 14 2.45 0.72 -18.83
CA THR A 14 2.84 -0.69 -19.04
C THR A 14 4.24 -0.75 -19.67
N PRO A 15 5.25 -1.35 -19.00
CA PRO A 15 5.19 -1.96 -17.66
C PRO A 15 5.03 -0.91 -16.54
N PRO A 16 4.51 -1.30 -15.36
CA PRO A 16 4.41 -0.40 -14.22
C PRO A 16 5.81 0.02 -13.73
N ASP A 17 5.97 1.30 -13.40
CA ASP A 17 7.20 1.86 -12.79
C ASP A 17 7.08 1.80 -11.25
N PRO A 18 7.80 0.89 -10.57
CA PRO A 18 7.68 0.72 -9.12
C PRO A 18 8.15 1.95 -8.34
N ASP A 19 9.16 2.68 -8.82
CA ASP A 19 9.70 3.85 -8.13
C ASP A 19 8.69 5.00 -8.19
N LEU A 20 8.07 5.21 -9.35
CA LEU A 20 7.03 6.21 -9.54
C LEU A 20 5.78 5.91 -8.71
N ILE A 21 5.32 4.65 -8.72
CA ILE A 21 4.13 4.22 -7.97
C ILE A 21 4.40 4.33 -6.46
N TYR A 22 5.57 3.88 -6.00
CA TYR A 22 5.95 3.94 -4.59
C TYR A 22 5.97 5.37 -4.07
N GLU A 23 6.58 6.30 -4.81
CA GLU A 23 6.58 7.72 -4.46
C GLU A 23 5.19 8.36 -4.52
N ALA A 24 4.32 7.91 -5.43
CA ALA A 24 2.94 8.40 -5.52
C ALA A 24 2.05 7.90 -4.37
N MET A 25 2.31 6.69 -3.85
CA MET A 25 1.61 6.08 -2.71
C MET A 25 2.02 6.64 -1.35
N LYS A 26 3.19 7.31 -1.25
CA LYS A 26 3.62 8.00 -0.03
C LYS A 26 2.68 9.17 0.28
N ASP A 27 1.92 9.06 1.36
CA ASP A 27 1.11 10.17 1.85
C ASP A 27 2.00 11.16 2.62
N ARG A 28 2.27 12.34 2.03
CA ARG A 28 3.08 13.39 2.65
C ARG A 28 2.32 14.29 3.63
N VAL A 29 0.99 14.22 3.68
CA VAL A 29 0.15 15.21 4.39
C VAL A 29 -0.56 14.59 5.60
N HIS A 30 -1.12 13.39 5.49
CA HIS A 30 -1.93 12.78 6.57
C HIS A 30 -1.19 11.70 7.36
N GLN A 31 -0.22 11.01 6.76
CA GLN A 31 0.53 10.00 7.49
C GLN A 31 1.42 10.57 8.62
N PRO A 32 2.06 11.75 8.53
CA PRO A 32 2.86 12.28 9.65
C PRO A 32 2.09 12.36 10.99
N TYR A 33 0.78 12.66 10.94
CA TYR A 33 -0.07 12.76 12.13
C TYR A 33 -0.66 11.43 12.61
N ARG A 34 -0.86 10.44 11.71
CA ARG A 34 -1.42 9.12 12.06
C ARG A 34 -0.36 8.04 12.29
N LYS A 35 0.91 8.31 11.99
CA LYS A 35 2.03 7.37 12.20
C LYS A 35 2.19 6.91 13.65
N THR A 36 1.77 7.72 14.62
CA THR A 36 1.73 7.36 16.04
C THR A 36 0.50 6.53 16.43
N LEU A 37 -0.52 6.44 15.59
CA LEU A 37 -1.77 5.71 15.88
C LEU A 37 -1.64 4.21 15.65
N ILE A 38 -0.64 3.75 14.89
CA ILE A 38 -0.41 2.34 14.60
C ILE A 38 1.07 2.03 14.86
N PRO A 39 1.41 1.45 16.02
CA PRO A 39 2.76 0.98 16.30
C PRO A 39 3.24 0.04 15.17
N GLY A 40 4.50 0.18 14.74
CA GLY A 40 5.07 -0.60 13.63
C GLY A 40 4.79 -0.10 12.22
N LEU A 41 3.75 0.73 11.98
CA LEU A 41 3.47 1.28 10.64
C LEU A 41 4.65 2.09 10.05
N PRO A 42 5.33 2.99 10.80
CA PRO A 42 6.47 3.72 10.28
C PRO A 42 7.59 2.78 9.81
N GLU A 43 7.83 1.69 10.55
CA GLU A 43 8.89 0.73 10.26
C GLU A 43 8.56 -0.13 9.05
N VAL A 44 7.33 -0.64 8.97
CA VAL A 44 6.84 -1.37 7.79
C VAL A 44 6.97 -0.52 6.52
N THR A 45 6.51 0.74 6.57
CA THR A 45 6.55 1.62 5.39
C THR A 45 7.94 2.13 5.03
N SER A 46 8.94 2.04 5.91
CA SER A 46 10.33 2.40 5.61
C SER A 46 11.20 1.21 5.20
N SER A 47 10.92 0.02 5.75
CA SER A 47 11.74 -1.19 5.55
C SER A 47 11.27 -2.03 4.37
N ILE A 48 9.97 -2.03 4.09
CA ILE A 48 9.36 -2.75 2.97
C ILE A 48 9.21 -1.79 1.79
N THR A 49 10.14 -1.89 0.84
CA THR A 49 10.28 -0.99 -0.30
C THR A 49 10.44 -1.80 -1.59
N PRO A 50 10.23 -1.20 -2.78
CA PRO A 50 10.50 -1.89 -4.05
C PRO A 50 11.93 -2.43 -4.17
N ALA A 51 12.90 -1.76 -3.53
CA ALA A 51 14.30 -2.18 -3.52
C ALA A 51 14.56 -3.40 -2.61
N THR A 52 13.84 -3.52 -1.49
CA THR A 52 14.01 -4.64 -0.55
C THR A 52 13.13 -5.84 -0.91
N HIS A 53 11.99 -5.60 -1.57
CA HIS A 53 11.01 -6.61 -1.91
C HIS A 53 10.66 -6.54 -3.40
N PRO A 54 11.40 -7.27 -4.26
CA PRO A 54 11.09 -7.34 -5.69
C PRO A 54 9.64 -7.77 -5.93
N GLY A 55 8.93 -7.00 -6.76
CA GLY A 55 7.50 -7.18 -7.01
C GLY A 55 6.60 -6.22 -6.22
N LEU A 56 7.09 -5.57 -5.16
CA LEU A 56 6.35 -4.49 -4.50
C LEU A 56 6.35 -3.23 -5.38
N LEU A 57 5.16 -2.66 -5.60
CA LEU A 57 4.96 -1.38 -6.27
C LEU A 57 4.73 -0.24 -5.28
N GLY A 58 4.11 -0.53 -4.13
CA GLY A 58 4.09 0.41 -3.02
C GLY A 58 3.25 -0.03 -1.84
N ILE A 59 3.37 0.70 -0.73
CA ILE A 59 2.75 0.35 0.54
C ILE A 59 2.18 1.60 1.23
N CYS A 60 0.96 1.52 1.73
CA CYS A 60 0.32 2.64 2.42
C CYS A 60 -0.76 2.18 3.42
N LEU A 61 -1.15 3.09 4.31
CA LEU A 61 -2.34 2.92 5.13
C LEU A 61 -3.60 3.00 4.25
N SER A 62 -4.54 2.08 4.46
CA SER A 62 -5.77 1.95 3.69
C SER A 62 -7.01 2.17 4.56
N GLY A 63 -7.89 3.09 4.13
CA GLY A 63 -9.16 3.37 4.79
C GLY A 63 -9.06 4.10 6.14
N ALA A 64 -10.11 3.94 6.96
CA ALA A 64 -10.21 4.58 8.28
C ALA A 64 -9.51 3.78 9.40
N GLY A 65 -9.31 2.46 9.22
CA GLY A 65 -8.73 1.53 10.20
C GLY A 65 -7.22 1.30 10.04
N PRO A 66 -6.64 0.33 10.78
CA PRO A 66 -5.21 0.04 10.76
C PRO A 66 -4.74 -0.81 9.58
N THR A 67 -5.59 -1.01 8.57
CA THR A 67 -5.29 -1.87 7.43
C THR A 67 -4.20 -1.26 6.58
N ILE A 68 -3.20 -2.07 6.21
CA ILE A 68 -2.15 -1.68 5.27
C ILE A 68 -2.43 -2.33 3.93
N LEU A 69 -2.29 -1.54 2.88
CA LEU A 69 -2.34 -2.00 1.50
C LEU A 69 -0.90 -2.06 0.97
N ALA A 70 -0.48 -3.26 0.55
CA ALA A 70 0.70 -3.46 -0.26
C ALA A 70 0.25 -3.77 -1.70
N LEU A 71 0.58 -2.90 -2.64
CA LEU A 71 0.37 -3.14 -4.05
C LEU A 71 1.60 -3.85 -4.61
N ALA A 72 1.41 -5.02 -5.21
CA ALA A 72 2.52 -5.85 -5.70
C ALA A 72 2.13 -6.67 -6.94
N THR A 73 3.12 -7.01 -7.76
CA THR A 73 3.02 -7.90 -8.93
C THR A 73 3.55 -9.31 -8.65
N GLY A 74 4.13 -9.53 -7.47
CA GLY A 74 4.69 -10.80 -7.02
C GLY A 74 5.28 -10.69 -5.62
N GLY A 75 5.86 -11.77 -5.11
CA GLY A 75 6.50 -11.77 -3.78
C GLY A 75 5.52 -11.61 -2.61
N TYR A 76 4.23 -11.88 -2.81
CA TYR A 76 3.15 -11.59 -1.88
C TYR A 76 3.39 -12.12 -0.45
N GLU A 77 3.77 -13.40 -0.35
CA GLU A 77 3.97 -14.07 0.93
C GLU A 77 5.20 -13.50 1.68
N ALA A 78 6.30 -13.24 0.98
CA ALA A 78 7.48 -12.62 1.58
C ALA A 78 7.17 -11.21 2.12
N ILE A 79 6.47 -10.39 1.32
CA ILE A 79 6.03 -9.05 1.73
C ILE A 79 5.15 -9.12 2.99
N ALA A 80 4.19 -10.04 3.01
CA ALA A 80 3.24 -10.16 4.10
C ALA A 80 3.89 -10.71 5.39
N GLU A 81 4.74 -11.73 5.28
CA GLU A 81 5.43 -12.32 6.43
C GLU A 81 6.46 -11.38 7.05
N ASP A 82 7.18 -10.60 6.26
CA ASP A 82 8.11 -9.61 6.81
C ASP A 82 7.37 -8.43 7.44
N ALA A 83 6.22 -8.01 6.90
CA ALA A 83 5.35 -7.06 7.59
C ALA A 83 4.85 -7.63 8.92
N ARG A 84 4.45 -8.91 8.96
CA ARG A 84 4.00 -9.59 10.19
C ARG A 84 5.09 -9.61 11.26
N LYS A 85 6.33 -9.98 10.90
CA LYS A 85 7.47 -9.97 11.83
C LYS A 85 7.74 -8.58 12.42
N ILE A 86 7.64 -7.54 11.61
CA ILE A 86 7.80 -6.17 12.09
C ILE A 86 6.73 -5.87 13.14
N PHE A 87 5.44 -6.14 12.85
CA PHE A 87 4.35 -5.91 13.81
C PHE A 87 4.46 -6.76 15.07
N GLU A 88 4.95 -8.00 14.98
CA GLU A 88 5.20 -8.85 16.14
C GLU A 88 6.25 -8.23 17.08
N GLY A 89 7.24 -7.52 16.55
CA GLY A 89 8.19 -6.74 17.35
C GLY A 89 7.55 -5.61 18.16
N PHE A 90 6.31 -5.22 17.83
CA PHE A 90 5.49 -4.27 18.57
C PHE A 90 4.35 -4.95 19.35
N ASP A 91 4.40 -6.26 19.56
CA ASP A 91 3.36 -7.07 20.21
C ASP A 91 1.99 -7.01 19.48
N ILE A 92 2.01 -6.80 18.15
CA ILE A 92 0.82 -6.74 17.31
C ILE A 92 0.75 -7.98 16.42
N SER A 93 -0.31 -8.76 16.57
CA SER A 93 -0.66 -9.83 15.63
C SER A 93 -1.43 -9.26 14.45
N ILE A 94 -1.06 -9.66 13.23
CA ILE A 94 -1.76 -9.26 12.00
C ILE A 94 -2.21 -10.49 11.19
N ASP A 95 -3.34 -10.34 10.51
CA ASP A 95 -3.78 -11.24 9.44
C ASP A 95 -3.54 -10.55 8.09
N TRP A 96 -3.22 -11.34 7.07
CA TRP A 96 -3.03 -10.85 5.71
C TRP A 96 -3.78 -11.69 4.68
N LYS A 97 -4.12 -11.06 3.56
CA LYS A 97 -4.82 -11.70 2.42
C LYS A 97 -4.28 -11.13 1.11
N VAL A 98 -4.10 -11.99 0.12
CA VAL A 98 -3.95 -11.55 -1.28
C VAL A 98 -5.34 -11.32 -1.84
N LEU A 99 -5.57 -10.13 -2.40
CA LEU A 99 -6.84 -9.77 -3.01
C LEU A 99 -6.65 -9.55 -4.51
N GLU A 100 -7.58 -10.08 -5.29
CA GLU A 100 -7.68 -9.78 -6.72
C GLU A 100 -8.68 -8.65 -6.96
N VAL A 101 -8.45 -7.87 -8.00
CA VAL A 101 -9.38 -6.83 -8.43
C VAL A 101 -10.60 -7.52 -9.04
N VAL A 102 -11.75 -7.41 -8.38
CA VAL A 102 -13.01 -7.93 -8.90
C VAL A 102 -13.59 -6.99 -9.96
N ALA A 103 -14.10 -7.56 -11.06
CA ALA A 103 -14.90 -6.80 -12.02
C ALA A 103 -16.32 -6.63 -11.47
N GLY A 104 -16.69 -5.43 -11.01
CA GLY A 104 -18.01 -5.23 -10.41
C GLY A 104 -18.55 -3.80 -10.32
N SER A 105 -17.73 -2.77 -10.53
CA SER A 105 -18.19 -1.39 -10.42
C SER A 105 -18.78 -0.92 -11.74
N THR A 106 -20.11 -0.84 -11.84
CA THR A 106 -20.80 -0.16 -12.95
C THR A 106 -20.96 1.31 -12.59
N VAL A 107 -20.36 2.20 -13.37
CA VAL A 107 -20.66 3.64 -13.31
C VAL A 107 -21.79 3.86 -14.30
N ALA A 108 -23.01 4.09 -13.81
CA ALA A 108 -24.11 4.54 -14.64
C ALA A 108 -24.14 6.07 -14.56
N ASP A 109 -24.01 6.74 -15.69
CA ASP A 109 -24.31 8.17 -15.78
C ASP A 109 -25.81 8.35 -15.48
N VAL A 110 -26.13 8.92 -14.32
CA VAL A 110 -27.47 9.39 -14.03
C VAL A 110 -27.60 10.75 -14.72
N ILE A 111 -28.13 10.74 -15.93
CA ILE A 111 -28.57 11.96 -16.61
C ILE A 111 -29.88 12.37 -15.93
N GLU A 112 -29.85 13.45 -15.15
CA GLU A 112 -31.06 14.15 -14.67
C GLU A 112 -31.79 14.85 -15.82
#